data_AF-A0A353PEH5-F1
#
_entry.id   AF-A0A353PEH5-F1
#
_cell.length_a   1.000
_cell.length_b   1.000
_cell.length_c   1.000
_cell.angle_alpha   90.00
_cell.angle_beta   90.00
_cell.angle_gamma   90.00
#
_symmetry.space_group_name_H-M   'P 1'
#
loop_
_entity.id
_entity.type
_entity.pdbx_description
1 polymer ?
#
loop_
_entity_poly.entity_id
_entity_poly.type
_entity_poly.pdbx_seq_one_letter_code
_entity_poly.pdbx_strand_id
1 'polypeptide(L)' 'PHVFVWTGSGYRAVAVSIISERGDRPVVQGALSANAEVAVSGVSALKAMIKGMGSGE' A
#
# COMPACT_ATOMS: atom_id res chain seq x y z
N PRO A 1 -6.91 -6.17 -0.72
CA PRO A 1 -6.52 -4.86 -0.16
C PRO A 1 -5.14 -4.46 -0.71
N HIS A 2 -4.75 -3.19 -0.65
CA HIS A 2 -3.44 -2.76 -1.12
C HIS A 2 -2.70 -1.98 -0.04
N VAL A 3 -1.39 -2.17 0.03
CA VAL A 3 -0.46 -1.34 0.80
C VAL A 3 0.47 -0.62 -0.16
N PHE A 4 0.96 0.55 0.23
CA PHE A 4 1.93 1.31 -0.56
C PHE A 4 3.32 1.10 0.01
N VAL A 5 4.23 0.56 -0.81
CA VAL A 5 5.60 0.25 -0.43
C VAL A 5 6.54 1.22 -1.11
N TRP A 6 7.48 1.79 -0.36
CA TRP A 6 8.55 2.63 -0.89
C TRP A 6 9.55 1.77 -1.67
N THR A 7 9.93 2.24 -2.86
CA THR A 7 10.85 1.53 -3.77
C THR A 7 12.23 2.19 -3.87
N GLY A 8 12.48 3.25 -3.10
CA GLY A 8 13.69 4.10 -3.22
C GLY A 8 13.50 5.32 -4.11
N SER A 9 12.53 5.30 -5.03
CA SER A 9 12.23 6.40 -5.97
C SER A 9 10.75 6.83 -5.94
N GLY A 10 9.88 6.04 -5.32
CA GLY A 10 8.46 6.32 -5.24
C GLY A 10 7.71 5.25 -4.47
N TYR A 11 6.39 5.29 -4.56
CA TYR A 11 5.51 4.31 -3.93
C TYR A 11 4.89 3.38 -4.96
N ARG A 12 4.87 2.09 -4.64
CA ARG A 12 4.19 1.07 -5.42
C ARG A 12 3.04 0.48 -4.61
N ALA A 13 1.87 0.35 -5.23
CA ALA A 13 0.77 -0.42 -4.65
C ALA A 13 1.07 -1.92 -4.74
N VAL A 14 1.07 -2.60 -3.61
CA VAL A 14 1.25 -4.05 -3.50
C VAL A 14 -0.04 -4.66 -2.99
N ALA A 15 -0.57 -5.63 -3.73
CA ALA A 15 -1.73 -6.39 -3.32
C ALA A 15 -1.39 -7.29 -2.14
N VAL A 16 -2.23 -7.24 -1.12
CA VAL A 16 -2.11 -8.06 0.09
C VAL A 16 -3.45 -8.69 0.41
N SER A 17 -3.39 -9.82 1.10
CA SER A 17 -4.52 -10.45 1.78
C SER A 17 -4.42 -10.20 3.28
N ILE A 18 -5.55 -9.96 3.94
CA ILE A 18 -5.59 -9.84 5.39
C ILE A 18 -5.80 -11.25 5.94
N ILE A 19 -4.90 -11.71 6.82
CA ILE A 19 -4.95 -13.06 7.40
C ILE A 19 -5.43 -13.04 8.86
N SER A 20 -5.38 -11.88 9.51
CA SER A 20 -5.96 -11.69 10.84
C SER A 20 -6.22 -10.21 11.08
N GLU A 21 -7.34 -9.88 11.73
CA GLU A 21 -7.67 -8.52 12.15
C GLU A 21 -7.83 -8.53 13.66
N ARG A 22 -6.80 -8.08 14.39
CA ARG A 22 -6.87 -7.98 15.84
C ARG A 22 -6.89 -6.51 16.25
N GLY A 23 -8.10 -5.96 16.33
CA GLY A 23 -8.32 -4.54 16.61
C GLY A 23 -7.74 -3.67 15.50
N ASP A 24 -6.97 -2.65 15.87
CA ASP A 24 -6.35 -1.69 14.95
C ASP A 24 -5.09 -2.24 14.23
N ARG A 25 -4.71 -3.50 14.50
CA ARG A 25 -3.49 -4.11 13.96
C ARG A 25 -3.84 -5.29 13.05
N PRO A 26 -4.09 -5.05 11.74
CA PRO A 26 -4.26 -6.13 10.80
C PRO A 26 -2.92 -6.81 10.50
N VAL A 27 -2.96 -8.14 10.42
CA VAL A 27 -1.86 -8.97 9.92
C VAL A 27 -2.14 -9.27 8.46
N VAL A 28 -1.19 -8.94 7.60
CA VAL A 28 -1.33 -9.08 6.14
C VAL A 28 -0.29 -10.03 5.56
N GLN A 29 -0.66 -10.69 4.48
CA GLN A 29 0.20 -11.56 3.69
C GLN A 29 0.27 -11.06 2.24
N GLY A 30 1.46 -11.03 1.66
CA GLY A 30 1.66 -10.64 0.26
C GLY A 30 3.13 -10.69 -0.13
N ALA A 31 3.43 -10.26 -1.36
CA ALA A 31 4.79 -10.15 -1.88
C ALA A 31 5.53 -8.95 -1.28
N LEU A 32 5.71 -8.96 0.05
CA LEU A 32 6.38 -7.94 0.83
C LEU A 32 7.70 -8.49 1.37
N SER A 33 8.76 -7.69 1.27
CA SER A 33 10.01 -7.98 1.98
C SER A 33 9.83 -7.70 3.47
N ALA A 34 10.55 -8.42 4.33
CA ALA A 34 10.51 -8.21 5.77
C ALA A 34 10.94 -6.78 6.19
N ASN A 35 11.77 -6.14 5.37
CA ASN A 35 12.26 -4.76 5.58
C ASN A 35 11.57 -3.76 4.64
N ALA A 36 10.40 -4.09 4.09
CA ALA A 36 9.67 -3.19 3.22
C ALA A 36 9.17 -1.96 4.00
N GLU A 37 9.51 -0.77 3.53
CA GLU A 37 8.98 0.48 4.09
C GLU A 37 7.55 0.72 3.56
N VAL A 38 6.57 0.68 4.46
CA VAL A 38 5.14 0.78 4.12
C VAL A 38 4.58 2.12 4.58
N ALA A 39 3.85 2.82 3.70
CA ALA A 39 3.18 4.05 4.05
C ALA A 39 1.98 3.79 4.99
N VAL A 40 2.00 4.41 6.17
CA VAL A 40 0.92 4.35 7.17
C VAL A 40 0.13 5.66 7.29
N SER A 41 0.56 6.71 6.59
CA SER A 41 -0.10 8.02 6.54
C SER A 41 -0.05 8.58 5.12
N GLY A 42 -0.93 9.53 4.79
CA GLY A 42 -1.04 10.11 3.44
C GLY A 42 -1.53 9.12 2.36
N VAL A 43 -2.04 7.96 2.75
CA VAL A 43 -2.47 6.88 1.83
C VAL A 43 -3.58 7.31 0.86
N SER A 44 -4.43 8.25 1.24
CA SER A 44 -5.47 8.81 0.37
C SER A 44 -4.88 9.62 -0.80
N ALA A 45 -3.81 10.38 -0.55
CA ALA A 45 -3.11 11.12 -1.59
C ALA A 45 -2.39 10.16 -2.56
N LEU A 46 -1.74 9.11 -2.03
CA LEU A 46 -1.12 8.05 -2.85
C LEU A 46 -2.16 7.35 -3.74
N LYS A 47 -3.32 7.02 -3.17
CA LYS A 47 -4.44 6.43 -3.93
C LYS A 47 -4.94 7.38 -5.02
N ALA A 48 -5.05 8.67 -4.73
CA ALA A 48 -5.47 9.69 -5.70
C ALA A 48 -4.45 9.86 -6.83
N MET A 49 -3.15 9.87 -6.54
CA MET A 49 -2.09 9.97 -7.55
C MET A 49 -2.15 8.79 -8.54
N ILE A 50 -2.31 7.57 -8.03
CA ILE A 50 -2.37 6.36 -8.88
C ILE A 50 -3.68 6.33 -9.68
N LYS A 51 -4.80 6.74 -9.08
CA LYS A 51 -6.10 6.82 -9.78
C LYS A 51 -6.11 7.93 -10.84
N GLY A 52 -5.53 9.09 -10.54
CA GLY A 52 -5.45 10.25 -11.42
C GLY A 52 -4.57 10.02 -12.64
N MET A 53 -3.54 9.17 -12.52
CA MET A 53 -2.67 8.78 -13.64
C MET A 53 -3.38 7.88 -14.68
N GLY A 54 -4.56 7.33 -14.36
CA GLY A 54 -5.40 6.55 -15.28
C GLY A 54 -6.68 7.26 -15.74
N SER A 55 -6.87 8.51 -15.36
CA SER A 55 -8.00 9.34 -15.78
C SER A 55 -7.48 10.60 -16.46
N GLY A 56 -6.58 10.43 -17.41
CA GLY A 56 -6.49 11.36 -18.52
C GLY A 56 -7.68 11.08 -19.43
N GLU A 57 -8.61 12.02 -19.47
CA GLU A 57 -9.50 12.23 -20.61
C GLU A 57 -8.74 12.27 -21.94
#